data_AF-A0A9P0TFA4-F1
#
_entry.id   AF-A0A9P0TFA4-F1
#
_cell.length_a   1.000
_cell.length_b   1.000
_cell.length_c   1.000
_cell.angle_alpha   90.00
_cell.angle_beta   90.00
_cell.angle_gamma   90.00
#
_symmetry.space_group_name_H-M   'P 1'
#
loop_
_entity.id
_entity.type
_entity.pdbx_description
1 polymer ?
#
loop_
_entity_poly.entity_id
_entity_poly.type
_entity_poly.pdbx_seq_one_letter_code
_entity_poly.pdbx_strand_id
1 'polypeptide(L)'
;MARRRRRLASRVRGYVRGFLAFLFSNVGVVVLVIAYTIGGAFMFQAIEGASEMERVSNMTRERDNTAQYLWQNVTLTLNLFNETALKERISIELLNYQRKIVFAVRRGWDGGISSRQWSFSSAFLYSMTVITTIGYGHLSPRTSWGKIVTIFYALLGMPLFLLYLSNVGDLLANWFKCIYALVCMCRGCPGFTRRRVVHFRSQLELSDVESIERPAGWRQEYSGSEITPEPIPYVPQHRPDPRRDYFRSISLPQPSRNPRPDPIRGWSEPLPRPGSVSSDFAYVTFDVQTITVPISACVAFMVGYLIFGSMLFGMWEKWDKLDGAYFCFISLSSIGFGDFVPGERVYTPRIETSFIVCSLYLMLGMALVAMCFNLMQEQVLHYYACLKRVIKRIYRCKR
;
A
#
# COMPACT_ATOMS: atom_id res chain seq x y z
N MET A 1 -7.27 -27.10 -40.57
CA MET A 1 -6.46 -26.85 -39.35
C MET A 1 -6.37 -25.37 -38.93
N ALA A 2 -6.30 -24.40 -39.85
CA ALA A 2 -6.13 -22.97 -39.53
C ALA A 2 -7.25 -22.34 -38.64
N ARG A 3 -8.53 -22.72 -38.83
CA ARG A 3 -9.64 -22.23 -37.99
C ARG A 3 -9.57 -22.68 -36.52
N ARG A 4 -9.01 -23.86 -36.24
CA ARG A 4 -8.85 -24.39 -34.87
C ARG A 4 -7.72 -23.67 -34.12
N ARG A 5 -6.61 -23.33 -34.80
CA ARG A 5 -5.54 -22.48 -34.25
C ARG A 5 -6.02 -21.06 -33.92
N ARG A 6 -6.85 -20.44 -34.76
CA ARG A 6 -7.42 -19.10 -34.50
C ARG A 6 -8.34 -19.06 -33.26
N ARG A 7 -9.14 -20.11 -33.04
CA ARG A 7 -10.01 -20.24 -31.84
C ARG A 7 -9.22 -20.51 -30.55
N LEU A 8 -8.11 -21.24 -30.63
CA LEU A 8 -7.23 -21.45 -29.48
C LEU A 8 -6.51 -20.14 -29.10
N ALA A 9 -5.98 -19.42 -30.09
CA ALA A 9 -5.32 -18.13 -29.89
C ALA A 9 -6.27 -17.06 -29.32
N SER A 10 -7.55 -17.03 -29.73
CA SER A 10 -8.55 -16.11 -29.17
C SER A 10 -8.94 -16.46 -27.73
N ARG A 11 -9.06 -17.75 -27.39
CA ARG A 11 -9.30 -18.20 -26.01
C ARG A 11 -8.11 -17.90 -25.11
N VAL A 12 -6.90 -18.20 -25.55
CA VAL A 12 -5.66 -17.86 -24.83
C VAL A 12 -5.56 -16.34 -24.62
N ARG A 13 -5.87 -15.52 -25.63
CA ARG A 13 -5.90 -14.06 -25.48
C ARG A 13 -6.95 -13.59 -24.46
N GLY A 14 -8.11 -14.24 -24.41
CA GLY A 14 -9.14 -13.99 -23.40
C GLY A 14 -8.67 -14.31 -21.98
N TYR A 15 -8.05 -15.48 -21.79
CA TYR A 15 -7.46 -15.87 -20.51
C TYR A 15 -6.30 -14.96 -20.11
N VAL A 16 -5.40 -14.62 -21.03
CA VAL A 16 -4.28 -13.69 -20.79
C VAL A 16 -4.79 -12.30 -20.41
N ARG A 17 -5.83 -11.79 -21.09
CA ARG A 17 -6.42 -10.49 -20.74
C ARG A 17 -7.10 -10.51 -19.38
N GLY A 18 -7.83 -11.58 -19.06
CA GLY A 18 -8.46 -11.76 -17.74
C GLY A 18 -7.42 -11.89 -16.62
N PHE A 19 -6.34 -12.64 -16.88
CA PHE A 19 -5.22 -12.79 -15.95
C PHE A 19 -4.46 -11.48 -15.76
N LEU A 20 -4.16 -10.73 -16.83
CA LEU A 20 -3.54 -9.40 -16.73
C LEU A 20 -4.44 -8.43 -15.95
N ALA A 21 -5.75 -8.41 -16.22
CA ALA A 21 -6.69 -7.59 -15.47
C ALA A 21 -6.73 -7.95 -13.98
N PHE A 22 -6.62 -9.24 -13.65
CA PHE A 22 -6.48 -9.69 -12.27
C PHE A 22 -5.13 -9.27 -11.67
N LEU A 23 -4.01 -9.46 -12.37
CA LEU A 23 -2.67 -9.08 -11.90
C LEU A 23 -2.55 -7.59 -11.59
N PHE A 24 -3.19 -6.72 -12.38
CA PHE A 24 -3.22 -5.28 -12.13
C PHE A 24 -4.32 -4.84 -11.16
N SER A 25 -5.16 -5.75 -10.65
CA SER A 25 -6.07 -5.42 -9.56
C SER A 25 -5.29 -5.22 -8.26
N ASN A 26 -5.85 -4.41 -7.33
CA ASN A 26 -5.23 -4.16 -6.04
C ASN A 26 -4.84 -5.44 -5.29
N VAL A 27 -5.68 -6.47 -5.35
CA VAL A 27 -5.42 -7.78 -4.73
C VAL A 27 -4.38 -8.57 -5.52
N GLY A 28 -4.45 -8.55 -6.85
CA GLY A 28 -3.53 -9.29 -7.72
C GLY A 28 -2.08 -8.84 -7.57
N VAL A 29 -1.84 -7.54 -7.41
CA VAL A 29 -0.49 -7.00 -7.20
C VAL A 29 0.12 -7.46 -5.88
N VAL A 30 -0.67 -7.45 -4.79
CA VAL A 30 -0.21 -7.93 -3.48
C VAL A 30 0.16 -9.41 -3.55
N VAL A 31 -0.70 -10.23 -4.15
CA VAL A 31 -0.45 -11.66 -4.35
C VAL A 31 0.78 -11.88 -5.24
N LEU A 32 0.95 -11.09 -6.30
CA LEU A 32 2.07 -11.18 -7.22
C LEU A 32 3.40 -10.89 -6.51
N VAL A 33 3.47 -9.85 -5.67
CA VAL A 33 4.68 -9.53 -4.89
C VAL A 33 5.01 -10.64 -3.90
N ILE A 34 4.02 -11.16 -3.18
CA ILE A 34 4.23 -12.28 -2.23
C ILE A 34 4.72 -13.53 -2.96
N ALA A 35 4.11 -13.87 -4.10
CA ALA A 35 4.54 -15.00 -4.90
C ALA A 35 5.96 -14.80 -5.45
N TYR A 36 6.31 -13.58 -5.85
CA TYR A 36 7.63 -13.22 -6.34
C TYR A 36 8.71 -13.39 -5.27
N THR A 37 8.45 -12.94 -4.03
CA THR A 37 9.40 -13.09 -2.92
C THR A 37 9.55 -14.55 -2.47
N ILE A 38 8.46 -15.33 -2.45
CA ILE A 38 8.51 -16.78 -2.17
C ILE A 38 9.33 -17.50 -3.26
N GLY A 39 9.09 -17.19 -4.54
CA GLY A 39 9.84 -17.75 -5.66
C GLY A 39 11.33 -17.41 -5.58
N GLY A 40 11.65 -16.16 -5.22
CA GLY A 40 13.01 -15.72 -4.94
C GLY A 40 13.67 -16.52 -3.82
N ALA A 41 12.96 -16.77 -2.73
CA ALA A 41 13.47 -17.53 -1.58
C ALA A 41 13.95 -18.93 -1.98
N PHE A 42 13.10 -19.68 -2.69
CA PHE A 42 13.46 -21.02 -3.20
C PHE A 42 14.63 -20.96 -4.18
N MET A 43 14.64 -19.98 -5.08
CA MET A 43 15.70 -19.81 -6.07
C MET A 43 17.07 -19.55 -5.40
N PHE A 44 17.16 -18.59 -4.49
CA PHE A 44 18.42 -18.27 -3.82
C PHE A 44 18.88 -19.37 -2.85
N GLN A 45 17.94 -20.01 -2.14
CA GLN A 45 18.24 -21.16 -1.30
C GLN A 45 18.84 -22.32 -2.12
N ALA A 46 18.36 -22.55 -3.34
CA ALA A 46 18.87 -23.57 -4.23
C ALA A 46 20.27 -23.23 -4.78
N ILE A 47 20.51 -21.98 -5.16
CA ILE A 47 21.78 -21.54 -5.75
C ILE A 47 22.89 -21.43 -4.71
N GLU A 48 22.65 -20.77 -3.58
CA GLU A 48 23.70 -20.47 -2.60
C GLU A 48 23.79 -21.52 -1.49
N GLY A 49 22.71 -22.24 -1.19
CA GLY A 49 22.65 -23.15 -0.04
C GLY A 49 23.63 -24.32 -0.11
N ALA A 50 23.90 -24.86 -1.29
CA ALA A 50 24.87 -25.95 -1.46
C ALA A 50 26.31 -25.45 -1.23
N SER A 51 26.68 -24.33 -1.85
CA SER A 51 28.02 -23.74 -1.73
C SER A 51 28.30 -23.18 -0.34
N GLU A 52 27.28 -22.78 0.41
CA GLU A 52 27.39 -22.41 1.82
C GLU A 52 27.74 -23.62 2.70
N MET A 53 27.00 -24.72 2.53
CA MET A 53 27.21 -25.94 3.30
C MET A 53 28.60 -26.53 3.10
N GLU A 54 29.12 -26.47 1.87
CA GLU A 54 30.50 -26.86 1.57
C GLU A 54 31.53 -25.99 2.29
N ARG A 55 31.33 -24.67 2.34
CA ARG A 55 32.24 -23.73 3.04
C ARG A 55 32.26 -24.00 4.54
N VAL A 56 31.10 -24.20 5.16
CA VAL A 56 30.97 -24.53 6.58
C VAL A 56 31.66 -25.87 6.87
N SER A 57 31.37 -26.91 6.08
CA SER A 57 31.98 -28.25 6.27
C SER A 57 33.50 -28.21 6.14
N ASN A 58 34.03 -27.49 5.14
CA ASN A 58 35.47 -27.32 4.97
C ASN A 58 36.10 -26.65 6.19
N MET A 59 35.49 -25.60 6.73
CA MET A 59 36.07 -24.88 7.87
C MET A 59 35.96 -25.66 9.19
N THR A 60 34.87 -26.39 9.39
CA THR A 60 34.75 -27.34 10.51
C THR A 60 35.83 -28.41 10.45
N ARG A 61 36.10 -28.97 9.25
CA ARG A 61 37.16 -29.94 9.06
C ARG A 61 38.56 -29.35 9.32
N GLU A 62 38.84 -28.14 8.85
CA GLU A 62 40.12 -27.46 9.11
C GLU A 62 40.34 -27.20 10.60
N ARG A 63 39.28 -26.81 11.33
CA ARG A 63 39.32 -26.65 12.78
C ARG A 63 39.67 -27.96 13.48
N ASP A 64 38.93 -29.03 13.16
CA ASP A 64 39.07 -30.31 13.83
C ASP A 64 40.45 -30.94 13.53
N ASN A 65 40.93 -30.82 12.27
CA ASN A 65 42.29 -31.24 11.89
C ASN A 65 43.36 -30.46 12.65
N THR A 66 43.21 -29.14 12.80
CA THR A 66 44.18 -28.30 13.53
C THR A 66 44.19 -28.66 15.02
N ALA A 67 43.02 -28.87 15.61
CA ALA A 67 42.90 -29.27 17.01
C ALA A 67 43.55 -30.65 17.26
N GLN A 68 43.29 -31.62 16.36
CA GLN A 68 43.92 -32.94 16.42
C GLN A 68 45.44 -32.87 16.26
N TYR A 69 45.93 -32.05 15.32
CA TYR A 69 47.36 -31.86 15.09
C TYR A 69 48.05 -31.25 16.32
N LEU A 70 47.48 -30.19 16.88
CA LEU A 70 47.99 -29.55 18.11
C LEU A 70 48.02 -30.56 19.27
N TRP A 71 46.99 -31.40 19.40
CA TRP A 71 46.96 -32.42 20.45
C TRP A 71 48.02 -33.51 20.25
N GLN A 72 48.02 -34.16 19.09
CA GLN A 72 48.83 -35.36 18.86
C GLN A 72 50.29 -35.05 18.54
N ASN A 73 50.55 -34.03 17.72
CA ASN A 73 51.87 -33.79 17.13
C ASN A 73 52.62 -32.62 17.77
N VAL A 74 51.99 -31.91 18.71
CA VAL A 74 52.62 -30.80 19.43
C VAL A 74 52.59 -31.11 20.92
N THR A 75 51.41 -31.26 21.53
CA THR A 75 51.27 -31.45 22.97
C THR A 75 51.77 -32.81 23.47
N LEU A 76 51.49 -33.91 22.77
CA LEU A 76 51.96 -35.24 23.19
C LEU A 76 53.43 -35.51 22.87
N THR A 77 53.97 -34.88 21.82
CA THR A 77 55.37 -35.10 21.37
C THR A 77 56.36 -34.17 22.07
N LEU A 78 55.95 -32.94 22.42
CA LEU A 78 56.78 -31.99 23.15
C LEU A 78 56.42 -32.04 24.64
N ASN A 79 57.42 -32.27 25.48
CA ASN A 79 57.21 -32.31 26.92
C ASN A 79 56.95 -30.90 27.47
N LEU A 80 56.08 -30.76 28.48
CA LEU A 80 55.71 -29.48 29.12
C LEU A 80 56.93 -28.70 29.66
N PHE A 81 58.03 -29.39 29.95
CA PHE A 81 59.27 -28.79 30.43
C PHE A 81 60.06 -28.00 29.37
N ASN A 82 59.78 -28.19 28.07
CA ASN A 82 60.35 -27.39 26.99
C ASN A 82 59.32 -26.36 26.50
N GLU A 83 58.98 -25.43 27.40
CA GLU A 83 57.91 -24.46 27.22
C GLU A 83 58.14 -23.54 26.01
N THR A 84 59.39 -23.16 25.74
CA THR A 84 59.74 -22.26 24.62
C THR A 84 59.45 -22.90 23.27
N ALA A 85 59.92 -24.13 23.05
CA ALA A 85 59.67 -24.87 21.80
C ALA A 85 58.18 -25.21 21.62
N LEU A 86 57.49 -25.56 22.71
CA LEU A 86 56.05 -25.80 22.70
C LEU A 86 55.28 -24.55 22.28
N LYS A 87 55.55 -23.41 22.92
CA LYS A 87 54.92 -22.12 22.60
C LYS A 87 55.19 -21.70 21.17
N GLU A 88 56.43 -21.85 20.69
CA GLU A 88 56.80 -21.51 19.32
C GLU A 88 56.00 -22.36 18.32
N ARG A 89 55.93 -23.69 18.54
CA ARG A 89 55.20 -24.57 17.62
C ARG A 89 53.70 -24.32 17.60
N ILE A 90 53.09 -24.12 18.78
CA ILE A 90 51.67 -23.74 18.88
C ILE A 90 51.42 -22.42 18.15
N SER A 91 52.28 -21.42 18.35
CA SER A 91 52.14 -20.10 17.73
C SER A 91 52.17 -20.17 16.21
N ILE A 92 53.09 -20.96 15.64
CA ILE A 92 53.19 -21.15 14.18
C ILE A 92 51.90 -21.79 13.63
N GLU A 93 51.40 -22.85 14.25
CA GLU A 93 50.20 -23.53 13.78
C GLU A 93 48.94 -22.68 13.94
N LEU A 94 48.82 -21.94 15.05
CA LEU A 94 47.73 -20.98 15.25
C LEU A 94 47.77 -19.86 14.22
N LEU A 95 48.95 -19.35 13.86
CA LEU A 95 49.10 -18.35 12.78
C LEU A 95 48.71 -18.91 11.40
N ASN A 96 49.00 -20.18 11.14
CA ASN A 96 48.55 -20.86 9.91
C ASN A 96 47.02 -21.00 9.88
N TYR A 97 46.43 -21.45 10.99
CA TYR A 97 44.98 -21.59 11.12
C TYR A 97 44.26 -20.24 11.05
N GLN A 98 44.80 -19.21 11.69
CA GLN A 98 44.29 -17.83 11.59
C GLN A 98 44.28 -17.35 10.15
N ARG A 99 45.33 -17.61 9.35
CA ARG A 99 45.36 -17.27 7.92
C ARG A 99 44.25 -17.98 7.14
N LYS A 100 43.98 -19.26 7.43
CA LYS A 100 42.88 -20.02 6.82
C LYS A 100 41.51 -19.43 7.19
N ILE A 101 41.30 -19.07 8.46
CA ILE A 101 40.08 -18.38 8.92
C ILE A 101 39.91 -17.05 8.19
N VAL A 102 40.92 -16.19 8.18
CA VAL A 102 40.83 -14.87 7.53
C VAL A 102 40.49 -15.02 6.06
N PHE A 103 41.05 -16.02 5.38
CA PHE A 103 40.72 -16.34 4.00
C PHE A 103 39.27 -16.82 3.83
N ALA A 104 38.80 -17.71 4.72
CA ALA A 104 37.42 -18.19 4.72
C ALA A 104 36.42 -17.04 4.98
N VAL A 105 36.71 -16.16 5.95
CA VAL A 105 35.88 -14.99 6.28
C VAL A 105 35.79 -14.03 5.11
N ARG A 106 36.92 -13.76 4.43
CA ARG A 106 36.93 -12.96 3.19
C ARG A 106 36.06 -13.58 2.08
N ARG A 107 35.93 -14.90 2.05
CA ARG A 107 35.04 -15.64 1.14
C ARG A 107 33.60 -15.79 1.65
N GLY A 108 33.27 -15.15 2.78
CA GLY A 108 31.92 -15.09 3.34
C GLY A 108 31.60 -16.21 4.33
N TRP A 109 32.59 -16.81 4.98
CA TRP A 109 32.35 -17.62 6.17
C TRP A 109 32.16 -16.71 7.40
N ASP A 110 31.12 -16.95 8.19
CA ASP A 110 30.71 -16.11 9.33
C ASP A 110 31.14 -16.68 10.68
N GLY A 111 31.75 -17.87 10.72
CA GLY A 111 32.10 -18.54 11.97
C GLY A 111 30.99 -19.42 12.54
N GLY A 112 29.85 -19.55 11.87
CA GLY A 112 28.69 -20.30 12.35
C GLY A 112 28.94 -21.81 12.44
N ILE A 113 28.63 -22.40 13.60
CA ILE A 113 28.85 -23.83 13.89
C ILE A 113 27.69 -24.69 13.40
N SER A 114 26.47 -24.15 13.24
CA SER A 114 25.28 -24.99 12.97
C SER A 114 24.09 -24.36 12.22
N SER A 115 24.09 -23.05 11.92
CA SER A 115 22.95 -22.41 11.25
C SER A 115 23.20 -22.18 9.77
N ARG A 116 22.37 -22.81 8.93
CA ARG A 116 22.33 -22.54 7.49
C ARG A 116 21.84 -21.11 7.26
N GLN A 117 22.72 -20.22 6.84
CA GLN A 117 22.44 -18.83 6.49
C GLN A 117 21.42 -18.72 5.36
N TRP A 118 21.48 -19.59 4.35
CA TRP A 118 20.49 -19.70 3.28
C TRP A 118 19.40 -20.72 3.63
N SER A 119 18.70 -20.47 4.73
CA SER A 119 17.40 -21.10 5.05
C SER A 119 16.29 -20.51 4.17
N PHE A 120 15.11 -21.15 4.15
CA PHE A 120 13.96 -20.60 3.42
C PHE A 120 13.56 -19.22 3.94
N SER A 121 13.43 -19.06 5.26
CA SER A 121 12.96 -17.80 5.87
C SER A 121 13.96 -16.65 5.71
N SER A 122 15.26 -16.93 5.79
CA SER A 122 16.30 -15.92 5.54
C SER A 122 16.44 -15.58 4.05
N ALA A 123 16.31 -16.57 3.15
CA ALA A 123 16.25 -16.32 1.70
C ALA A 123 15.01 -15.52 1.30
N PHE A 124 13.89 -15.71 2.02
CA PHE A 124 12.67 -14.92 1.86
C PHE A 124 12.88 -13.46 2.29
N LEU A 125 13.47 -13.23 3.46
CA LEU A 125 13.82 -11.87 3.90
C LEU A 125 14.79 -11.22 2.90
N TYR A 126 15.82 -11.94 2.44
CA TYR A 126 16.73 -11.44 1.41
C TYR A 126 15.99 -11.04 0.13
N SER A 127 15.15 -11.93 -0.40
CA SER A 127 14.36 -11.69 -1.62
C SER A 127 13.43 -10.48 -1.48
N MET A 128 12.86 -10.26 -0.30
CA MET A 128 12.08 -9.07 0.04
C MET A 128 12.96 -7.83 0.04
N THR A 129 14.07 -7.83 0.77
CA THR A 129 14.95 -6.65 0.93
C THR A 129 15.61 -6.19 -0.38
N VAL A 130 15.82 -7.11 -1.34
CA VAL A 130 16.31 -6.78 -2.68
C VAL A 130 15.27 -6.00 -3.49
N ILE A 131 14.01 -6.43 -3.48
CA ILE A 131 12.95 -5.74 -4.24
C ILE A 131 12.53 -4.42 -3.59
N THR A 132 12.66 -4.32 -2.26
CA THR A 132 12.32 -3.11 -1.49
C THR A 132 13.47 -2.15 -1.33
N THR A 133 14.61 -2.46 -1.94
CA THR A 133 15.82 -1.64 -1.92
C THR A 133 16.34 -1.31 -0.51
N ILE A 134 15.98 -2.10 0.51
CA ILE A 134 16.51 -1.96 1.87
C ILE A 134 17.95 -2.48 1.91
N GLY A 135 18.17 -3.69 1.36
CA GLY A 135 19.51 -4.24 1.15
C GLY A 135 20.43 -4.30 2.37
N TYR A 136 20.02 -4.93 3.48
CA TYR A 136 20.80 -5.02 4.72
C TYR A 136 22.27 -5.48 4.58
N GLY A 137 22.63 -6.21 3.53
CA GLY A 137 24.01 -6.62 3.26
C GLY A 137 24.56 -7.77 4.13
N HIS A 138 23.96 -8.06 5.29
CA HIS A 138 24.35 -9.17 6.17
C HIS A 138 24.27 -10.54 5.45
N LEU A 139 23.25 -10.73 4.61
CA LEU A 139 23.10 -11.89 3.73
C LEU A 139 23.23 -11.44 2.27
N SER A 140 24.21 -12.00 1.55
CA SER A 140 24.47 -11.66 0.15
C SER A 140 25.03 -12.87 -0.63
N PRO A 141 24.64 -13.04 -1.91
CA PRO A 141 25.09 -14.14 -2.74
C PRO A 141 26.59 -14.03 -2.99
N ARG A 142 27.30 -15.13 -2.77
CA ARG A 142 28.75 -15.18 -2.93
C ARG A 142 29.13 -15.85 -4.25
N THR A 143 28.29 -16.71 -4.79
CA THR A 143 28.52 -17.36 -6.07
C THR A 143 28.38 -16.36 -7.22
N SER A 144 29.13 -16.58 -8.31
CA SER A 144 29.02 -15.75 -9.52
C SER A 144 27.60 -15.81 -10.10
N TRP A 145 26.98 -16.99 -10.09
CA TRP A 145 25.61 -17.18 -10.55
C TRP A 145 24.59 -16.46 -9.66
N GLY A 146 24.71 -16.56 -8.34
CA GLY A 146 23.85 -15.85 -7.40
C GLY A 146 23.87 -14.34 -7.64
N LYS A 147 25.05 -13.75 -7.88
CA LYS A 147 25.18 -12.32 -8.21
C LYS A 147 24.47 -11.94 -9.51
N ILE A 148 24.66 -12.73 -10.57
CA ILE A 148 24.00 -12.49 -11.87
C ILE A 148 22.48 -12.58 -11.71
N VAL A 149 21.99 -13.60 -11.02
CA VAL A 149 20.56 -13.81 -10.75
C VAL A 149 19.98 -12.66 -9.92
N THR A 150 20.69 -12.17 -8.90
CA THR A 150 20.25 -11.00 -8.11
C THR A 150 20.07 -9.76 -8.98
N ILE A 151 20.95 -9.52 -9.95
CA ILE A 151 20.81 -8.36 -10.86
C ILE A 151 19.49 -8.45 -11.63
N PHE A 152 19.22 -9.58 -12.28
CA PHE A 152 17.96 -9.77 -13.02
C PHE A 152 16.72 -9.75 -12.11
N TYR A 153 16.83 -10.36 -10.94
CA TYR A 153 15.76 -10.39 -9.94
C TYR A 153 15.43 -8.98 -9.43
N ALA A 154 16.43 -8.12 -9.22
CA ALA A 154 16.22 -6.74 -8.81
C ALA A 154 15.62 -5.88 -9.95
N LEU A 155 16.09 -6.07 -11.19
CA LEU A 155 15.58 -5.34 -12.36
C LEU A 155 14.07 -5.55 -12.59
N LEU A 156 13.57 -6.77 -12.37
CA LEU A 156 12.14 -7.08 -12.47
C LEU A 156 11.37 -6.77 -11.18
N GLY A 157 12.02 -6.96 -10.03
CA GLY A 157 11.40 -6.83 -8.73
C GLY A 157 11.15 -5.37 -8.29
N MET A 158 12.08 -4.45 -8.57
CA MET A 158 11.91 -3.05 -8.17
C MET A 158 10.70 -2.37 -8.84
N PRO A 159 10.47 -2.49 -10.16
CA PRO A 159 9.27 -1.92 -10.79
C PRO A 159 7.98 -2.56 -10.27
N LEU A 160 7.99 -3.88 -10.05
CA LEU A 160 6.88 -4.61 -9.47
C LEU A 160 6.57 -4.09 -8.05
N PHE A 161 7.60 -3.83 -7.24
CA PHE A 161 7.44 -3.31 -5.90
C PHE A 161 6.95 -1.85 -5.88
N LEU A 162 7.41 -1.00 -6.80
CA LEU A 162 6.88 0.36 -6.94
C LEU A 162 5.39 0.35 -7.30
N LEU A 163 4.96 -0.57 -8.16
CA LEU A 163 3.55 -0.75 -8.50
C LEU A 163 2.73 -1.19 -7.28
N TYR A 164 3.28 -2.08 -6.45
CA TYR A 164 2.71 -2.44 -5.15
C TYR A 164 2.59 -1.22 -4.22
N LEU A 165 3.62 -0.41 -4.09
CA LEU A 165 3.59 0.78 -3.24
C LEU A 165 2.52 1.78 -3.68
N SER A 166 2.38 2.02 -4.98
CA SER A 166 1.35 2.92 -5.51
C SER A 166 -0.05 2.41 -5.17
N ASN A 167 -0.35 1.16 -5.52
CA ASN A 167 -1.71 0.61 -5.37
C ASN A 167 -2.10 0.42 -3.91
N VAL A 168 -1.21 -0.14 -3.09
CA VAL A 168 -1.50 -0.40 -1.67
C VAL A 168 -1.46 0.90 -0.87
N GLY A 169 -0.55 1.82 -1.20
CA GLY A 169 -0.49 3.15 -0.58
C GLY A 169 -1.79 3.94 -0.77
N ASP A 170 -2.35 3.95 -1.98
CA ASP A 170 -3.63 4.61 -2.28
C ASP A 170 -4.81 3.96 -1.58
N LEU A 171 -4.84 2.62 -1.55
CA LEU A 171 -5.86 1.88 -0.82
C LEU A 171 -5.83 2.27 0.67
N LEU A 172 -4.65 2.17 1.30
CA LEU A 172 -4.44 2.51 2.70
C LEU A 172 -4.79 3.98 2.99
N ALA A 173 -4.46 4.91 2.09
CA ALA A 173 -4.79 6.33 2.24
C ALA A 173 -6.30 6.55 2.30
N ASN A 174 -7.06 5.87 1.44
CA ASN A 174 -8.53 5.94 1.45
C ASN A 174 -9.13 5.34 2.73
N TRP A 175 -8.62 4.19 3.19
CA TRP A 175 -9.01 3.62 4.48
C TRP A 175 -8.68 4.55 5.64
N PHE A 176 -7.49 5.17 5.63
CA PHE A 176 -7.07 6.09 6.68
C PHE A 176 -7.94 7.34 6.73
N LYS A 177 -8.29 7.93 5.57
CA LYS A 177 -9.25 9.05 5.49
C LYS A 177 -10.62 8.66 6.04
N CYS A 178 -11.10 7.46 5.71
CA CYS A 178 -12.39 6.96 6.22
C CYS A 178 -12.36 6.77 7.74
N ILE A 179 -11.30 6.15 8.28
CA ILE A 179 -11.11 5.96 9.72
C ILE A 179 -10.97 7.31 10.42
N TYR A 180 -10.17 8.22 9.88
CA TYR A 180 -10.01 9.58 10.40
C TYR A 180 -11.35 10.33 10.42
N ALA A 181 -12.15 10.22 9.35
CA ALA A 181 -13.49 10.77 9.31
C ALA A 181 -14.39 10.16 10.40
N LEU A 182 -14.36 8.84 10.58
CA LEU A 182 -15.14 8.15 11.61
C LEU A 182 -14.75 8.62 13.02
N VAL A 183 -13.46 8.69 13.32
CA VAL A 183 -12.90 9.07 14.63
C VAL A 183 -13.14 10.56 14.91
N CYS A 184 -12.94 11.44 13.94
CA CYS A 184 -13.18 12.87 14.09
C CYS A 184 -14.68 13.25 14.02
N MET A 185 -15.55 12.34 13.59
CA MET A 185 -17.01 12.51 13.59
C MET A 185 -17.71 11.78 14.75
N CYS A 186 -16.97 11.34 15.77
CA CYS A 186 -17.54 10.88 17.04
C CYS A 186 -18.38 11.99 17.71
N ARG A 187 -19.71 11.89 17.55
CA ARG A 187 -20.90 12.37 18.32
C ARG A 187 -20.87 13.59 19.28
N GLY A 188 -19.82 14.40 19.35
CA GLY A 188 -19.74 15.57 20.24
C GLY A 188 -18.99 16.79 19.68
N CYS A 189 -18.48 16.75 18.45
CA CYS A 189 -17.73 17.88 17.88
C CYS A 189 -18.60 18.80 17.00
N PRO A 190 -18.58 20.14 17.19
CA PRO A 190 -19.42 21.12 16.49
C PRO A 190 -19.15 21.27 14.97
N GLY A 191 -18.32 20.40 14.38
CA GLY A 191 -17.88 20.46 12.98
C GLY A 191 -18.88 19.92 11.95
N PHE A 192 -19.81 19.04 12.35
CA PHE A 192 -20.75 18.43 11.41
C PHE A 192 -21.82 19.42 10.93
N THR A 193 -22.36 20.24 11.84
CA THR A 193 -23.29 21.32 11.53
C THR A 193 -22.61 22.42 10.72
N ARG A 194 -21.33 22.72 11.00
CA ARG A 194 -20.59 23.78 10.29
C ARG A 194 -20.23 23.40 8.85
N ARG A 195 -19.91 22.14 8.55
CA ARG A 195 -19.58 21.71 7.17
C ARG A 195 -20.80 21.57 6.27
N ARG A 196 -21.96 21.16 6.80
CA ARG A 196 -23.22 21.19 6.02
C ARG A 196 -23.58 22.63 5.60
N VAL A 197 -23.31 23.62 6.46
CA VAL A 197 -23.53 25.04 6.17
C VAL A 197 -22.52 25.61 5.16
N VAL A 198 -21.25 25.18 5.20
CA VAL A 198 -20.24 25.63 4.22
C VAL A 198 -20.50 25.07 2.82
N HIS A 199 -20.93 23.80 2.70
CA HIS A 199 -21.28 23.22 1.40
C HIS A 199 -22.48 23.92 0.75
N PHE A 200 -23.51 24.25 1.56
CA PHE A 200 -24.66 25.03 1.11
C PHE A 200 -24.26 26.46 0.67
N ARG A 201 -23.32 27.09 1.38
CA ARG A 201 -22.83 28.44 1.05
C ARG A 201 -22.01 28.47 -0.25
N SER A 202 -21.20 27.44 -0.53
CA SER A 202 -20.43 27.37 -1.79
C SER A 202 -21.30 27.12 -3.02
N GLN A 203 -22.42 26.39 -2.87
CA GLN A 203 -23.38 26.20 -3.95
C GLN A 203 -24.18 27.48 -4.23
N LEU A 204 -24.56 28.25 -3.20
CA LEU A 204 -25.17 29.57 -3.38
C LEU A 204 -24.21 30.58 -4.04
N GLU A 205 -22.93 30.61 -3.63
CA GLU A 205 -21.95 31.51 -4.25
C GLU A 205 -21.66 31.16 -5.72
N LEU A 206 -21.75 29.89 -6.13
CA LEU A 206 -21.65 29.50 -7.54
C LEU A 206 -22.91 29.88 -8.34
N SER A 207 -24.11 29.74 -7.76
CA SER A 207 -25.35 30.21 -8.42
C SER A 207 -25.43 31.73 -8.53
N ASP A 208 -24.91 32.47 -7.55
CA ASP A 208 -24.87 33.94 -7.59
C ASP A 208 -23.86 34.43 -8.64
N VAL A 209 -22.72 33.75 -8.81
CA VAL A 209 -21.72 34.07 -9.85
C VAL A 209 -22.24 33.77 -11.26
N GLU A 210 -23.06 32.72 -11.45
CA GLU A 210 -23.72 32.42 -12.73
C GLU A 210 -24.84 33.41 -13.08
N SER A 211 -25.44 34.08 -12.08
CA SER A 211 -26.51 35.06 -12.30
C SER A 211 -26.04 36.46 -12.75
N ILE A 212 -24.74 36.75 -12.65
CA ILE A 212 -24.16 38.08 -12.92
C ILE A 212 -23.64 38.22 -14.37
N GLU A 213 -23.53 37.16 -15.15
CA GLU A 213 -23.17 37.25 -16.58
C GLU A 213 -24.40 37.10 -17.50
N ARG A 214 -25.22 38.17 -17.58
CA ARG A 214 -26.06 38.37 -18.78
C ARG A 214 -25.26 39.18 -19.82
N PRO A 215 -25.09 38.68 -21.06
CA PRO A 215 -24.38 39.41 -22.10
C PRO A 215 -25.15 40.67 -22.55
N ALA A 216 -24.42 41.74 -22.86
CA ALA A 216 -24.91 43.08 -23.23
C ALA A 216 -25.61 43.17 -24.62
N GLY A 217 -26.24 42.09 -25.09
CA GLY A 217 -26.75 41.96 -26.46
C GLY A 217 -28.27 42.10 -26.64
N TRP A 218 -29.05 42.36 -25.60
CA TRP A 218 -30.52 42.42 -25.68
C TRP A 218 -31.09 43.84 -25.47
N ARG A 219 -30.40 44.87 -25.96
CA ARG A 219 -31.01 46.21 -26.10
C ARG A 219 -31.78 46.23 -27.42
N GLN A 220 -32.99 45.68 -27.43
CA GLN A 220 -33.92 45.92 -28.53
C GLN A 220 -34.52 47.32 -28.36
N GLU A 221 -34.11 48.17 -29.28
CA GLU A 221 -34.70 49.46 -29.58
C GLU A 221 -36.10 49.22 -30.17
N TYR A 222 -37.13 49.67 -29.46
CA TYR A 222 -38.49 49.78 -30.02
C TYR A 222 -38.95 51.23 -29.89
N SER A 223 -39.13 51.83 -31.06
CA SER A 223 -39.81 53.09 -31.31
C SER A 223 -41.25 53.05 -30.78
N GLY A 224 -41.74 54.19 -30.31
CA GLY A 224 -42.91 54.30 -29.42
C GLY A 224 -44.28 54.24 -30.07
N SER A 225 -45.28 54.18 -29.17
CA SER A 225 -46.59 54.83 -29.29
C SER A 225 -47.30 54.77 -27.94
N GLU A 226 -47.80 55.91 -27.49
CA GLU A 226 -48.68 56.10 -26.31
C GLU A 226 -49.85 55.11 -26.27
N ILE A 227 -50.31 54.73 -25.07
CA ILE A 227 -51.71 54.66 -24.63
C ILE A 227 -51.74 54.36 -23.12
N THR A 228 -52.63 55.08 -22.42
CA THR A 228 -52.91 55.18 -20.98
C THR A 228 -53.32 53.87 -20.26
N PRO A 229 -53.14 53.74 -18.93
CA PRO A 229 -53.59 52.58 -18.16
C PRO A 229 -55.02 52.74 -17.60
N GLU A 230 -55.86 51.72 -17.80
CA GLU A 230 -57.07 51.47 -16.99
C GLU A 230 -56.84 50.31 -15.99
N PRO A 231 -57.59 50.25 -14.86
CA PRO A 231 -57.32 49.35 -13.74
C PRO A 231 -58.09 48.02 -13.81
N ILE A 232 -57.45 46.92 -13.40
CA ILE A 232 -58.04 45.57 -13.35
C ILE A 232 -58.53 45.26 -11.90
N PRO A 233 -59.68 44.58 -11.70
CA PRO A 233 -60.35 44.49 -10.40
C PRO A 233 -59.85 43.35 -9.49
N TYR A 234 -60.11 43.55 -8.19
CA TYR A 234 -59.84 42.72 -7.01
C TYR A 234 -60.67 41.42 -6.99
N VAL A 235 -60.09 40.29 -6.54
CA VAL A 235 -60.84 39.06 -6.16
C VAL A 235 -60.40 38.60 -4.75
N PRO A 236 -61.31 38.33 -3.79
CA PRO A 236 -60.95 38.11 -2.38
C PRO A 236 -60.61 36.65 -2.02
N GLN A 237 -59.82 36.50 -0.96
CA GLN A 237 -59.41 35.25 -0.30
C GLN A 237 -60.51 34.65 0.59
N HIS A 238 -60.65 33.32 0.60
CA HIS A 238 -61.13 32.58 1.79
C HIS A 238 -60.58 31.15 1.89
N ARG A 239 -60.03 30.82 3.07
CA ARG A 239 -59.79 29.43 3.55
C ARG A 239 -61.11 28.82 4.05
N PRO A 240 -61.20 27.48 4.12
CA PRO A 240 -61.22 26.85 5.46
C PRO A 240 -60.44 25.52 5.55
N ASP A 241 -60.15 25.14 6.80
CA ASP A 241 -59.51 23.91 7.29
C ASP A 241 -60.60 22.98 7.93
N PRO A 242 -60.31 21.87 8.63
CA PRO A 242 -60.33 20.46 8.18
C PRO A 242 -61.39 19.55 8.87
N ARG A 243 -61.51 18.30 8.39
CA ARG A 243 -61.93 17.03 9.07
C ARG A 243 -63.18 16.29 8.53
N ARG A 244 -63.06 14.94 8.53
CA ARG A 244 -64.07 13.85 8.51
C ARG A 244 -64.88 13.64 7.22
N ASP A 245 -65.36 12.45 6.86
CA ASP A 245 -65.12 11.05 7.20
C ASP A 245 -65.84 10.24 6.10
N TYR A 246 -65.20 9.15 5.65
CA TYR A 246 -65.73 7.82 5.31
C TYR A 246 -67.21 7.56 4.87
N PHE A 247 -67.30 6.64 3.87
CA PHE A 247 -68.37 5.65 3.53
C PHE A 247 -69.38 5.91 2.37
N ARG A 248 -69.07 5.27 1.22
CA ARG A 248 -69.80 4.20 0.48
C ARG A 248 -71.20 4.46 -0.13
N SER A 249 -71.30 4.27 -1.45
CA SER A 249 -72.26 3.36 -2.16
C SER A 249 -72.00 3.47 -3.68
N ILE A 250 -71.46 2.44 -4.37
CA ILE A 250 -72.15 1.31 -5.02
C ILE A 250 -73.36 1.73 -5.87
N SER A 251 -73.19 1.74 -7.20
CA SER A 251 -74.23 1.40 -8.18
C SER A 251 -73.61 0.68 -9.39
N LEU A 252 -74.41 -0.23 -9.95
CA LEU A 252 -74.11 -1.36 -10.85
C LEU A 252 -73.89 -0.97 -12.33
N PRO A 253 -73.35 -1.89 -13.15
CA PRO A 253 -72.89 -1.63 -14.52
C PRO A 253 -73.91 -1.99 -15.60
N GLN A 254 -73.87 -1.31 -16.76
CA GLN A 254 -74.41 -1.80 -18.05
C GLN A 254 -74.05 -0.85 -19.23
N PRO A 255 -74.13 -1.26 -20.51
CA PRO A 255 -73.12 -2.08 -21.20
C PRO A 255 -72.60 -1.47 -22.53
N SER A 256 -71.54 -2.11 -23.03
CA SER A 256 -70.96 -2.13 -24.38
C SER A 256 -71.58 -1.28 -25.50
N ARG A 257 -70.78 -0.37 -26.06
CA ARG A 257 -70.81 -0.03 -27.50
C ARG A 257 -69.37 0.13 -28.02
N ASN A 258 -69.02 -0.70 -29.00
CA ASN A 258 -67.80 -0.61 -29.79
C ASN A 258 -67.74 0.70 -30.60
N PRO A 259 -66.52 1.22 -30.82
CA PRO A 259 -66.18 1.66 -32.18
C PRO A 259 -64.88 1.01 -32.69
N ARG A 260 -64.90 0.58 -33.96
CA ARG A 260 -63.72 0.25 -34.79
C ARG A 260 -63.06 1.54 -35.30
N PRO A 261 -61.94 1.48 -36.04
CA PRO A 261 -60.61 0.99 -35.67
C PRO A 261 -59.55 2.12 -35.80
N ASP A 262 -58.54 2.12 -34.92
CA ASP A 262 -57.43 3.08 -34.98
C ASP A 262 -56.50 2.83 -36.20
N PRO A 263 -56.03 3.89 -36.89
CA PRO A 263 -54.96 3.77 -37.87
C PRO A 263 -53.58 3.67 -37.19
N ILE A 264 -52.89 2.57 -37.51
CA ILE A 264 -51.43 2.34 -37.55
C ILE A 264 -50.58 3.28 -36.68
N ARG A 265 -50.29 2.79 -35.47
CA ARG A 265 -49.38 3.37 -34.47
C ARG A 265 -47.92 3.17 -34.89
N GLY A 266 -47.22 4.27 -35.17
CA GLY A 266 -45.76 4.32 -35.22
C GLY A 266 -45.15 4.03 -33.84
N TRP A 267 -43.96 3.44 -33.84
CA TRP A 267 -43.21 3.09 -32.63
C TRP A 267 -42.78 4.35 -31.88
N SER A 268 -43.53 4.72 -30.84
CA SER A 268 -43.09 5.64 -29.79
C SER A 268 -42.80 4.87 -28.51
N GLU A 269 -41.63 5.14 -27.93
CA GLU A 269 -41.08 4.53 -26.72
C GLU A 269 -42.06 4.59 -25.54
N PRO A 270 -42.11 3.57 -24.66
CA PRO A 270 -42.89 3.66 -23.43
C PRO A 270 -42.24 4.62 -22.44
N LEU A 271 -42.98 5.65 -22.02
CA LEU A 271 -42.67 6.46 -20.84
C LEU A 271 -42.54 5.57 -19.58
N PRO A 272 -41.56 5.81 -18.68
CA PRO A 272 -41.43 5.05 -17.45
C PRO A 272 -42.58 5.39 -16.49
N ARG A 273 -43.24 4.36 -15.95
CA ARG A 273 -44.23 4.49 -14.87
C ARG A 273 -43.54 4.97 -13.58
N PRO A 274 -44.13 5.89 -12.80
CA PRO A 274 -43.66 6.19 -11.47
C PRO A 274 -44.20 5.13 -10.50
N GLY A 275 -43.30 4.48 -9.75
CA GLY A 275 -43.68 3.68 -8.59
C GLY A 275 -43.22 2.22 -8.63
N SER A 276 -41.96 2.00 -8.34
CA SER A 276 -41.56 0.88 -7.48
C SER A 276 -40.67 1.46 -6.40
N VAL A 277 -41.19 1.49 -5.18
CA VAL A 277 -40.42 1.77 -3.96
C VAL A 277 -39.42 0.63 -3.80
N SER A 278 -38.25 0.76 -4.42
CA SER A 278 -37.07 -0.01 -4.07
C SER A 278 -36.28 0.85 -3.10
N SER A 279 -36.30 0.45 -1.83
CA SER A 279 -35.35 0.79 -0.77
C SER A 279 -34.25 1.77 -1.20
N ASP A 280 -34.43 3.05 -0.86
CA ASP A 280 -33.36 4.04 -0.80
C ASP A 280 -32.38 3.64 0.29
N PHE A 281 -31.61 2.58 0.04
CA PHE A 281 -30.34 2.36 0.70
C PHE A 281 -29.30 3.13 -0.11
N ALA A 282 -29.41 4.46 -0.03
CA ALA A 282 -28.37 5.35 -0.49
C ALA A 282 -27.10 4.97 0.26
N TYR A 283 -26.19 4.26 -0.40
CA TYR A 283 -24.80 4.28 0.00
C TYR A 283 -24.42 5.75 0.09
N VAL A 284 -24.17 6.24 1.30
CA VAL A 284 -23.50 7.51 1.49
C VAL A 284 -22.16 7.33 0.79
N THR A 285 -22.06 7.80 -0.45
CA THR A 285 -20.79 7.99 -1.14
C THR A 285 -20.11 9.09 -0.35
N PHE A 286 -19.39 8.70 0.70
CA PHE A 286 -18.46 9.59 1.37
C PHE A 286 -17.48 10.02 0.29
N ASP A 287 -17.54 11.30 -0.07
CA ASP A 287 -16.62 11.86 -1.04
C ASP A 287 -15.27 12.06 -0.35
N VAL A 288 -14.50 10.96 -0.28
CA VAL A 288 -13.18 10.87 0.38
C VAL A 288 -12.22 11.94 -0.14
N GLN A 289 -12.46 12.46 -1.35
CA GLN A 289 -11.72 13.56 -1.98
C GLN A 289 -11.80 14.90 -1.25
N THR A 290 -12.73 15.09 -0.30
CA THR A 290 -12.85 16.35 0.45
C THR A 290 -12.14 16.33 1.81
N ILE A 291 -11.63 15.17 2.25
CA ILE A 291 -11.07 14.99 3.59
C ILE A 291 -9.54 15.05 3.52
N THR A 292 -9.01 16.25 3.73
CA THR A 292 -7.56 16.46 3.87
C THR A 292 -7.11 16.10 5.28
N VAL A 293 -6.37 15.01 5.43
CA VAL A 293 -5.81 14.55 6.71
C VAL A 293 -4.51 15.29 6.99
N PRO A 294 -4.35 15.99 8.13
CA PRO A 294 -3.16 16.79 8.42
C PRO A 294 -1.90 15.92 8.52
N ILE A 295 -0.75 16.45 8.06
CA ILE A 295 0.57 15.79 8.16
C ILE A 295 0.85 15.28 9.58
N SER A 296 0.45 16.03 10.60
CA SER A 296 0.62 15.63 12.00
C SER A 296 -0.07 14.31 12.36
N ALA A 297 -1.24 14.02 11.77
CA ALA A 297 -1.94 12.75 11.98
C ALA A 297 -1.21 11.59 11.28
N CYS A 298 -0.68 11.81 10.08
CA CYS A 298 0.13 10.82 9.37
C CYS A 298 1.42 10.49 10.12
N VAL A 299 2.13 11.51 10.59
CA VAL A 299 3.37 11.34 11.38
C VAL A 299 3.08 10.63 12.69
N ALA A 300 2.00 10.99 13.42
CA ALA A 300 1.63 10.31 14.65
C ALA A 300 1.33 8.82 14.43
N PHE A 301 0.63 8.48 13.34
CA PHE A 301 0.36 7.09 12.97
C PHE A 301 1.65 6.31 12.66
N MET A 302 2.58 6.91 11.91
CA MET A 302 3.89 6.32 11.62
C MET A 302 4.72 6.12 12.88
N VAL A 303 4.74 7.09 13.80
CA VAL A 303 5.43 6.95 15.09
C VAL A 303 4.80 5.81 15.90
N GLY A 304 3.48 5.68 15.90
CA GLY A 304 2.79 4.54 16.52
C GLY A 304 3.23 3.19 15.92
N TYR A 305 3.37 3.11 14.60
CA TYR A 305 3.85 1.90 13.92
C TYR A 305 5.29 1.53 14.28
N LEU A 306 6.16 2.53 14.44
CA LEU A 306 7.55 2.34 14.88
C LEU A 306 7.62 1.86 16.34
N ILE A 307 6.81 2.43 17.23
CA ILE A 307 6.72 2.00 18.63
C ILE A 307 6.19 0.56 18.71
N PHE A 308 5.18 0.22 17.92
CA PHE A 308 4.66 -1.14 17.84
C PHE A 308 5.75 -2.14 17.38
N GLY A 309 6.51 -1.80 16.34
CA GLY A 309 7.64 -2.61 15.88
C GLY A 309 8.72 -2.75 16.95
N SER A 310 9.11 -1.65 17.62
CA SER A 310 10.07 -1.65 18.72
C SER A 310 9.65 -2.59 19.85
N MET A 311 8.37 -2.59 20.24
CA MET A 311 7.84 -3.52 21.26
C MET A 311 7.86 -4.97 20.77
N LEU A 312 7.44 -5.21 19.52
CA LEU A 312 7.39 -6.55 18.93
C LEU A 312 8.79 -7.19 18.87
N PHE A 313 9.75 -6.50 18.26
CA PHE A 313 11.12 -7.01 18.11
C PHE A 313 11.91 -6.94 19.41
N GLY A 314 11.69 -5.93 20.25
CA GLY A 314 12.32 -5.84 21.58
C GLY A 314 11.96 -7.03 22.48
N MET A 315 10.69 -7.48 22.45
CA MET A 315 10.26 -8.67 23.20
C MET A 315 10.78 -9.98 22.61
N TRP A 316 10.90 -10.09 21.28
CA TRP A 316 11.35 -11.32 20.62
C TRP A 316 12.86 -11.51 20.63
N GLU A 317 13.61 -10.48 20.23
CA GLU A 317 15.06 -10.54 20.08
C GLU A 317 15.81 -10.11 21.34
N LYS A 318 15.08 -9.73 22.40
CA LYS A 318 15.62 -9.15 23.64
C LYS A 318 16.45 -7.89 23.40
N TRP A 319 16.04 -7.08 22.42
CA TRP A 319 16.65 -5.79 22.15
C TRP A 319 16.10 -4.72 23.09
N ASP A 320 16.94 -3.72 23.37
CA ASP A 320 16.47 -2.52 24.04
C ASP A 320 15.45 -1.79 23.18
N LYS A 321 14.55 -1.03 23.82
CA LYS A 321 13.48 -0.31 23.11
C LYS A 321 14.03 0.64 22.05
N LEU A 322 15.20 1.25 22.31
CA LEU A 322 15.86 2.15 21.38
C LEU A 322 16.41 1.39 20.16
N ASP A 323 17.06 0.25 20.37
CA ASP A 323 17.58 -0.62 19.30
C ASP A 323 16.45 -1.13 18.41
N GLY A 324 15.33 -1.57 19.02
CA GLY A 324 14.14 -1.99 18.28
C GLY A 324 13.52 -0.87 17.45
N ALA A 325 13.46 0.36 17.99
CA ALA A 325 12.96 1.53 17.25
C ALA A 325 13.91 1.94 16.13
N TYR A 326 15.22 1.93 16.39
CA TYR A 326 16.28 2.18 15.42
C TYR A 326 16.21 1.20 14.26
N PHE A 327 16.10 -0.10 14.54
CA PHE A 327 15.91 -1.13 13.51
C PHE A 327 14.69 -0.84 12.63
N CYS A 328 13.53 -0.55 13.24
CA CYS A 328 12.31 -0.27 12.49
C CYS A 328 12.48 0.98 11.60
N PHE A 329 13.08 2.05 12.13
CA PHE A 329 13.29 3.28 11.38
C PHE A 329 14.26 3.09 10.20
N ILE A 330 15.43 2.49 10.42
CA ILE A 330 16.45 2.25 9.39
C ILE A 330 15.93 1.31 8.30
N SER A 331 15.08 0.36 8.66
CA SER A 331 14.48 -0.58 7.71
C SER A 331 13.40 0.08 6.85
N LEU A 332 12.47 0.83 7.47
CA LEU A 332 11.36 1.48 6.75
C LEU A 332 11.79 2.71 5.94
N SER A 333 12.90 3.34 6.32
CA SER A 333 13.53 4.39 5.52
C SER A 333 14.37 3.86 4.37
N SER A 334 14.46 2.53 4.19
CA SER A 334 15.30 1.85 3.20
C SER A 334 16.80 2.18 3.29
N ILE A 335 17.29 2.60 4.47
CA ILE A 335 18.73 2.80 4.71
C ILE A 335 19.43 1.45 4.88
N GLY A 336 18.83 0.56 5.68
CA GLY A 336 19.22 -0.85 5.77
C GLY A 336 20.69 -1.10 6.13
N PHE A 337 21.19 -0.58 7.26
CA PHE A 337 22.57 -0.85 7.68
C PHE A 337 22.87 -2.34 7.95
N GLY A 338 21.87 -3.11 8.37
CA GLY A 338 22.01 -4.56 8.62
C GLY A 338 22.83 -4.92 9.85
N ASP A 339 23.07 -3.94 10.73
CA ASP A 339 23.67 -4.08 12.04
C ASP A 339 22.72 -4.73 13.07
N PHE A 340 21.42 -4.51 12.90
CA PHE A 340 20.36 -5.23 13.60
C PHE A 340 19.48 -5.96 12.60
N VAL A 341 19.35 -7.28 12.77
CA VAL A 341 18.42 -8.10 11.99
C VAL A 341 17.86 -9.18 12.93
N PRO A 342 16.53 -9.38 12.96
CA PRO A 342 15.93 -10.38 13.83
C PRO A 342 16.41 -11.78 13.43
N GLY A 343 16.69 -12.65 14.41
CA GLY A 343 17.12 -14.02 14.18
C GLY A 343 18.62 -14.30 14.31
N GLU A 344 19.43 -13.31 14.71
CA GLU A 344 20.90 -13.47 14.80
C GLU A 344 21.39 -14.12 16.12
N ARG A 345 20.67 -13.94 17.25
CA ARG A 345 21.24 -14.21 18.58
C ARG A 345 20.72 -15.44 19.34
N VAL A 346 19.65 -16.12 18.89
CA VAL A 346 19.04 -17.21 19.69
C VAL A 346 18.64 -18.42 18.84
N TYR A 347 19.46 -19.48 18.88
CA TYR A 347 19.27 -20.78 18.20
C TYR A 347 18.05 -21.57 18.71
N THR A 348 16.85 -21.18 18.27
CA THR A 348 15.60 -21.89 18.57
C THR A 348 14.69 -21.91 17.32
N PRO A 349 13.74 -22.87 17.20
CA PRO A 349 12.79 -22.92 16.07
C PRO A 349 11.94 -21.64 15.89
N ARG A 350 12.00 -20.71 16.84
CA ARG A 350 11.41 -19.36 16.73
C ARG A 350 12.07 -18.50 15.65
N ILE A 351 13.31 -18.80 15.23
CA ILE A 351 14.03 -18.01 14.22
C ILE A 351 13.28 -17.97 12.89
N GLU A 352 12.79 -19.11 12.40
CA GLU A 352 12.07 -19.16 11.11
C GLU A 352 10.81 -18.30 11.14
N THR A 353 10.13 -18.23 12.29
CA THR A 353 8.96 -17.36 12.49
C THR A 353 9.34 -15.89 12.59
N SER A 354 10.47 -15.54 13.23
CA SER A 354 10.94 -14.15 13.35
C SER A 354 11.19 -13.51 11.98
N PHE A 355 11.86 -14.22 11.06
CA PHE A 355 12.15 -13.72 9.70
C PHE A 355 10.88 -13.50 8.86
N ILE A 356 9.90 -14.41 8.96
CA ILE A 356 8.63 -14.30 8.24
C ILE A 356 7.84 -13.10 8.76
N VAL A 357 7.70 -12.97 10.08
CA VAL A 357 6.97 -11.83 10.66
C VAL A 357 7.69 -10.51 10.39
N CYS A 358 9.02 -10.50 10.46
CA CYS A 358 9.82 -9.34 10.05
C CYS A 358 9.51 -8.93 8.61
N SER A 359 9.53 -9.89 7.67
CA SER A 359 9.23 -9.62 6.26
C SER A 359 7.83 -9.06 6.06
N LEU A 360 6.82 -9.58 6.76
CA LEU A 360 5.44 -9.07 6.71
C LEU A 360 5.33 -7.66 7.31
N TYR A 361 5.98 -7.41 8.45
CA TYR A 361 6.05 -6.09 9.07
C TYR A 361 6.71 -5.07 8.13
N LEU A 362 7.81 -5.42 7.48
CA LEU A 362 8.48 -4.51 6.54
C LEU A 362 7.63 -4.26 5.29
N MET A 363 7.01 -5.29 4.72
CA MET A 363 6.10 -5.12 3.57
C MET A 363 4.91 -4.20 3.87
N LEU A 364 4.29 -4.36 5.04
CA LEU A 364 3.20 -3.49 5.48
C LEU A 364 3.71 -2.08 5.76
N GLY A 365 4.84 -1.96 6.46
CA GLY A 365 5.42 -0.68 6.82
C GLY A 365 5.83 0.15 5.61
N MET A 366 6.39 -0.45 4.57
CA MET A 366 6.69 0.25 3.31
C MET A 366 5.42 0.75 2.62
N ALA A 367 4.32 -0.01 2.69
CA ALA A 367 3.03 0.44 2.19
C ALA A 367 2.44 1.61 3.03
N LEU A 368 2.65 1.61 4.34
CA LEU A 368 2.29 2.74 5.21
C LEU A 368 3.12 3.99 4.90
N VAL A 369 4.42 3.82 4.64
CA VAL A 369 5.29 4.92 4.20
C VAL A 369 4.78 5.49 2.86
N ALA A 370 4.44 4.64 1.88
CA ALA A 370 3.84 5.08 0.62
C ALA A 370 2.50 5.82 0.82
N MET A 371 1.63 5.32 1.69
CA MET A 371 0.40 6.03 2.09
C MET A 371 0.71 7.42 2.63
N CYS A 372 1.68 7.55 3.53
CA CYS A 372 2.07 8.85 4.09
C CYS A 372 2.59 9.80 3.02
N PHE A 373 3.42 9.33 2.08
CA PHE A 373 3.87 10.13 0.95
C PHE A 373 2.69 10.60 0.07
N ASN A 374 1.74 9.71 -0.25
CA ASN A 374 0.58 10.06 -1.06
C ASN A 374 -0.29 11.14 -0.38
N LEU A 375 -0.57 10.97 0.92
CA LEU A 375 -1.32 11.96 1.70
C LEU A 375 -0.57 13.29 1.82
N MET A 376 0.74 13.26 2.08
CA MET A 376 1.57 14.47 2.14
C MET A 376 1.60 15.20 0.79
N GLN A 377 1.73 14.48 -0.33
CA GLN A 377 1.71 15.04 -1.67
C GLN A 377 0.37 15.76 -1.95
N GLU A 378 -0.76 15.15 -1.60
CA GLU A 378 -2.09 15.76 -1.74
C GLU A 378 -2.20 17.07 -0.95
N GLN A 379 -1.71 17.10 0.29
CA GLN A 379 -1.72 18.31 1.12
C GLN A 379 -0.84 19.42 0.54
N VAL A 380 0.37 19.09 0.08
CA VAL A 380 1.30 20.05 -0.52
C VAL A 380 0.70 20.64 -1.80
N LEU A 381 0.09 19.81 -2.65
CA LEU A 381 -0.59 20.27 -3.86
C LEU A 381 -1.76 21.22 -3.53
N HIS A 382 -2.54 20.92 -2.50
CA HIS A 382 -3.62 21.80 -2.05
C HIS A 382 -3.09 23.16 -1.55
N TYR A 383 -2.02 23.16 -0.74
CA TYR A 383 -1.38 24.38 -0.27
C TYR A 383 -0.83 25.22 -1.42
N TYR A 384 -0.13 24.59 -2.37
CA TYR A 384 0.39 25.24 -3.55
C TYR A 384 -0.72 25.86 -4.42
N ALA A 385 -1.83 25.14 -4.63
CA ALA A 385 -2.98 25.67 -5.36
C ALA A 385 -3.60 26.90 -4.65
N CYS A 386 -3.69 26.87 -3.32
CA CYS A 386 -4.17 28.00 -2.52
C CYS A 386 -3.22 29.21 -2.65
N LEU A 387 -1.91 28.99 -2.48
CA LEU A 387 -0.89 30.02 -2.62
C LEU A 387 -0.93 30.67 -4.01
N LYS A 388 -1.06 29.87 -5.07
CA LYS A 388 -1.22 30.37 -6.45
C LYS A 388 -2.44 31.27 -6.61
N ARG A 389 -3.58 30.93 -5.98
CA ARG A 389 -4.79 31.77 -6.00
C ARG A 389 -4.59 33.08 -5.24
N VAL A 390 -3.93 33.04 -4.08
CA VAL A 390 -3.60 34.23 -3.27
C VAL A 390 -2.67 35.16 -4.04
N ILE A 391 -1.58 34.64 -4.62
CA ILE A 391 -0.66 35.41 -5.46
C ILE A 391 -1.41 36.04 -6.64
N LYS A 392 -2.25 35.28 -7.37
CA LYS A 392 -3.05 35.82 -8.49
C LYS A 392 -4.03 36.91 -8.05
N ARG A 393 -4.56 36.86 -6.82
CA ARG A 393 -5.39 37.93 -6.25
C ARG A 393 -4.56 39.18 -5.91
N ILE A 394 -3.39 39.01 -5.30
CA ILE A 394 -2.47 40.12 -4.98
C ILE A 394 -2.04 40.84 -6.27
N TYR A 395 -1.67 40.11 -7.32
CA TYR A 395 -1.32 40.70 -8.62
C TYR A 395 -2.51 41.40 -9.30
N ARG A 396 -3.74 40.93 -9.10
CA ARG A 396 -4.95 41.61 -9.61
C ARG A 396 -5.35 42.85 -8.81
N CYS A 397 -5.08 42.91 -7.51
CA CYS A 397 -5.34 44.10 -6.69
C CYS A 397 -4.29 45.22 -6.87
N LYS A 398 -3.13 44.91 -7.46
CA LYS A 398 -2.06 45.88 -7.73
C LYS A 398 -2.14 46.50 -9.14
N ARG A 399 -3.11 46.08 -9.96
CA ARG A 399 -3.39 46.58 -11.30
C ARG A 399 -4.72 47.32 -11.26
#